data_AF-A0A2V6WSC2-F1
#
_entry.id   AF-A0A2V6WSC2-F1
#
_cell.length_a   1.000
_cell.length_b   1.000
_cell.length_c   1.000
_cell.angle_alpha   90.00
_cell.angle_beta   90.00
_cell.angle_gamma   90.00
#
_symmetry.space_group_name_H-M   'P 1'
#
loop_
_entity.id
_entity.type
_entity.pdbx_description
1 polymer ?
#
loop_
_entity_poly.entity_id
_entity_poly.type
_entity_poly.pdbx_seq_one_letter_code
_entity_poly.pdbx_strand_id
1 'polypeptide(L)'
;MTDRLAFCFGIHNHQPVGNFDHVLVEATERAYRPFLERLDARPEVRLTVHCTGSLLEWLRERSPRTFDLLGSLAARGQVELLTGGFYEPILTSFLKAHFGVRPRGMWLAERVWEPHLPRALSEAGVEYVLVDDRHFALAGLDADGLGGYYLTDEQGFTLRVFPICQRLRYLIPFADVNETLEYLNGRRGDVTALTMVDDGEKFGVWPGTHAHVYAGGWLDRFFDRLLSTSWLELTTLADVVERRPASGRVYLPTAS
;
A
#
# COMPACT_ATOMS: atom_id res chain seq x y z
N MET A 1 15.20 19.80 13.88
CA MET A 1 14.48 18.50 13.97
C MET A 1 14.85 17.73 12.74
N THR A 2 15.38 16.51 12.87
CA THR A 2 15.93 15.74 11.76
C THR A 2 14.85 15.43 10.73
N ASP A 3 15.00 16.05 9.56
CA ASP A 3 14.06 16.10 8.44
C ASP A 3 14.05 14.77 7.67
N ARG A 4 13.47 13.73 8.31
CA ARG A 4 13.33 12.39 7.72
C ARG A 4 12.06 12.31 6.89
N LEU A 5 12.22 11.90 5.64
CA LEU A 5 11.11 11.61 4.74
C LEU A 5 10.49 10.27 5.14
N ALA A 6 9.19 10.25 5.45
CA ALA A 6 8.46 8.99 5.60
C ALA A 6 8.18 8.39 4.23
N PHE A 7 8.40 7.09 4.09
CA PHE A 7 8.03 6.36 2.91
C PHE A 7 7.05 5.25 3.27
N CYS A 8 5.81 5.43 2.84
CA CYS A 8 4.74 4.45 2.96
C CYS A 8 4.75 3.59 1.70
N PHE A 9 5.50 2.49 1.75
CA PHE A 9 5.53 1.48 0.71
C PHE A 9 4.44 0.44 0.96
N GLY A 10 3.87 -0.13 -0.10
CA GLY A 10 2.94 -1.24 0.04
C GLY A 10 2.55 -1.91 -1.26
N ILE A 11 1.79 -2.99 -1.14
CA ILE A 11 1.29 -3.78 -2.27
C ILE A 11 -0.20 -4.08 -2.15
N HIS A 12 -0.88 -4.11 -3.29
CA HIS A 12 -2.26 -4.55 -3.47
C HIS A 12 -2.26 -5.88 -4.21
N ASN A 13 -2.69 -6.96 -3.55
CA ASN A 13 -2.82 -8.28 -4.17
C ASN A 13 -4.29 -8.57 -4.45
N HIS A 14 -4.60 -8.89 -5.71
CA HIS A 14 -5.96 -9.20 -6.11
C HIS A 14 -6.01 -10.33 -7.13
N GLN A 15 -6.97 -11.23 -6.93
CA GLN A 15 -7.39 -12.20 -7.92
C GLN A 15 -8.92 -12.16 -8.05
N PRO A 16 -9.46 -12.01 -9.28
CA PRO A 16 -10.90 -12.01 -9.52
C PRO A 16 -11.56 -13.31 -9.07
N VAL A 17 -12.83 -13.24 -8.64
CA VAL A 17 -13.64 -14.45 -8.37
C VAL A 17 -13.76 -15.28 -9.65
N GLY A 18 -13.58 -16.59 -9.51
CA GLY A 18 -13.71 -17.51 -10.63
C GLY A 18 -12.47 -17.57 -11.53
N ASN A 19 -11.37 -16.90 -11.16
CA ASN A 19 -10.10 -17.12 -11.84
C ASN A 19 -9.63 -18.58 -11.66
N PHE A 20 -8.83 -19.08 -12.61
CA PHE A 20 -8.40 -20.47 -12.59
C PHE A 20 -7.41 -20.72 -11.45
N ASP A 21 -7.54 -21.86 -10.78
CA ASP A 21 -6.70 -22.22 -9.62
C ASP A 21 -5.19 -22.13 -9.92
N HIS A 22 -4.77 -22.57 -11.11
CA HIS A 22 -3.36 -22.48 -11.52
C HIS A 22 -2.83 -21.04 -11.61
N VAL A 23 -3.69 -20.05 -11.90
CA VAL A 23 -3.30 -18.63 -11.91
C VAL A 23 -3.05 -18.15 -10.48
N LEU A 24 -3.88 -18.55 -9.51
CA LEU A 24 -3.67 -18.20 -8.10
C LEU A 24 -2.44 -18.90 -7.52
N VAL A 25 -2.20 -20.17 -7.89
CA VAL A 25 -0.96 -20.89 -7.54
C VAL A 25 0.25 -20.14 -8.09
N GLU A 26 0.25 -19.83 -9.39
CA GLU A 26 1.35 -19.12 -10.04
C GLU A 26 1.60 -17.75 -9.39
N ALA A 27 0.55 -16.96 -9.15
CA ALA A 27 0.68 -15.66 -8.51
C ALA A 27 1.23 -15.76 -7.09
N THR A 28 0.81 -16.78 -6.34
CA THR A 28 1.30 -17.04 -4.98
C THR A 28 2.76 -17.44 -4.96
N GLU A 29 3.19 -18.34 -5.85
CA GLU A 29 4.56 -18.84 -5.90
C GLU A 29 5.53 -17.83 -6.49
N ARG A 30 5.08 -17.03 -7.46
CA ARG A 30 5.95 -16.08 -8.16
C ARG A 30 5.95 -14.69 -7.55
N ALA A 31 4.90 -14.24 -6.85
CA ALA A 31 4.87 -12.88 -6.30
C ALA A 31 4.59 -12.86 -4.80
N TYR A 32 3.44 -13.35 -4.36
CA TYR A 32 2.98 -13.10 -2.99
C TYR A 32 3.89 -13.72 -1.93
N ARG A 33 4.17 -15.03 -2.04
CA ARG A 33 5.03 -15.75 -1.09
C ARG A 33 6.46 -15.24 -1.10
N PRO A 34 7.18 -15.17 -2.24
CA PRO A 34 8.57 -14.75 -2.21
C PRO A 34 8.71 -13.30 -1.71
N PHE A 35 7.80 -12.38 -2.05
CA PHE A 35 7.79 -11.03 -1.49
C PHE A 35 7.70 -11.04 0.04
N LEU A 36 6.73 -11.77 0.60
CA LEU A 36 6.56 -11.87 2.05
C LEU A 36 7.75 -12.55 2.75
N GLU A 37 8.41 -13.51 2.12
CA GLU A 37 9.63 -14.14 2.66
C GLU A 37 10.81 -13.17 2.72
N ARG A 38 10.99 -12.28 1.72
CA ARG A 38 12.05 -11.25 1.75
C ARG A 38 11.77 -10.17 2.79
N LEU A 39 10.49 -9.88 3.01
CA LEU A 39 10.02 -9.00 4.08
C LEU A 39 10.26 -9.63 5.45
N ASP A 40 9.94 -10.92 5.63
CA ASP A 40 10.14 -11.64 6.88
C ASP A 40 11.62 -11.68 7.30
N ALA A 41 12.53 -11.81 6.33
CA ALA A 41 13.97 -11.75 6.54
C ALA A 41 14.50 -10.36 6.96
N ARG A 42 13.68 -9.30 6.90
CA ARG A 42 14.07 -7.91 7.21
C ARG A 42 13.03 -7.23 8.11
N PRO A 43 12.96 -7.57 9.41
CA PRO A 43 11.96 -7.06 10.35
C PRO A 43 11.84 -5.54 10.43
N GLU A 44 12.90 -4.81 10.06
CA GLU A 44 12.98 -3.35 10.04
C GLU A 44 12.21 -2.72 8.87
N VAL A 45 11.96 -3.48 7.80
CA VAL A 45 11.12 -3.02 6.68
C VAL A 45 9.67 -3.13 7.10
N ARG A 46 9.04 -1.98 7.32
CA ARG A 46 7.61 -1.87 7.63
C ARG A 46 6.87 -1.33 6.41
N LEU A 47 5.76 -1.96 6.05
CA LEU A 47 5.02 -1.62 4.84
C LEU A 47 3.53 -1.95 4.99
N THR A 48 2.76 -1.58 3.97
CA THR A 48 1.32 -1.80 3.90
C THR A 48 0.97 -2.93 2.92
N VAL A 49 0.04 -3.81 3.26
CA VAL A 49 -0.48 -4.84 2.35
C VAL A 49 -2.00 -4.79 2.32
N HIS A 50 -2.55 -4.83 1.12
CA HIS A 50 -3.94 -5.18 0.89
C HIS A 50 -4.01 -6.51 0.15
N CYS A 51 -4.91 -7.40 0.59
CA CYS A 51 -5.28 -8.60 -0.17
C CYS A 51 -6.80 -8.63 -0.27
N THR A 52 -7.36 -8.86 -1.46
CA THR A 52 -8.83 -9.03 -1.57
C THR A 52 -9.32 -10.25 -0.80
N GLY A 53 -10.58 -10.19 -0.37
CA GLY A 53 -11.19 -11.25 0.44
C GLY A 53 -11.10 -12.63 -0.18
N SER A 54 -11.50 -12.74 -1.44
CA SER A 54 -11.41 -13.97 -2.25
C SER A 54 -9.99 -14.58 -2.25
N LEU A 55 -8.97 -13.73 -2.35
CA LEU A 55 -7.58 -14.16 -2.34
C LEU A 55 -7.17 -14.64 -0.95
N LEU A 56 -7.56 -13.95 0.12
CA LEU A 56 -7.28 -14.38 1.49
C LEU A 56 -7.95 -15.72 1.82
N GLU A 57 -9.19 -15.93 1.40
CA GLU A 57 -9.89 -17.21 1.56
C GLU A 57 -9.15 -18.33 0.81
N TRP A 58 -8.79 -18.08 -0.44
CA TRP A 58 -8.03 -19.05 -1.23
C TRP A 58 -6.67 -19.35 -0.60
N LEU A 59 -5.92 -18.32 -0.16
CA LEU A 59 -4.62 -18.50 0.50
C LEU A 59 -4.77 -19.32 1.79
N ARG A 60 -5.80 -19.06 2.61
CA ARG A 60 -6.06 -19.82 3.84
C ARG A 60 -6.25 -21.31 3.55
N GLU A 61 -6.95 -21.65 2.47
CA GLU A 61 -7.31 -23.03 2.14
C GLU A 61 -6.24 -23.77 1.34
N ARG A 62 -5.60 -23.07 0.38
CA ARG A 62 -4.72 -23.68 -0.63
C ARG A 62 -3.25 -23.36 -0.42
N SER A 63 -2.93 -22.27 0.29
CA SER A 63 -1.55 -21.87 0.59
C SER A 63 -1.40 -21.37 2.04
N PRO A 64 -1.73 -22.20 3.04
CA PRO A 64 -1.76 -21.80 4.45
C PRO A 64 -0.42 -21.21 4.92
N ARG A 65 0.71 -21.73 4.42
CA ARG A 65 2.04 -21.15 4.71
C ARG A 65 2.14 -19.66 4.34
N THR A 66 1.59 -19.25 3.20
CA THR A 66 1.60 -17.83 2.79
C THR A 66 0.61 -17.01 3.62
N PHE A 67 -0.56 -17.58 3.91
CA PHE A 67 -1.58 -16.95 4.76
C PHE A 67 -1.07 -16.70 6.18
N ASP A 68 -0.49 -17.72 6.80
CA ASP A 68 0.07 -17.66 8.16
C ASP A 68 1.27 -16.71 8.23
N LEU A 69 2.11 -16.68 7.18
CA LEU A 69 3.22 -15.74 7.08
C LEU A 69 2.71 -14.29 7.10
N LEU A 70 1.71 -13.97 6.27
CA LEU A 70 1.07 -12.64 6.27
C LEU A 70 0.49 -12.29 7.65
N GLY A 71 -0.21 -13.23 8.28
CA GLY A 71 -0.75 -13.05 9.62
C GLY A 71 0.34 -12.78 10.67
N SER A 72 1.46 -13.50 10.62
CA SER A 72 2.59 -13.32 11.54
C SER A 72 3.29 -11.97 11.37
N LEU A 73 3.42 -11.50 10.13
CA LEU A 73 3.98 -10.19 9.79
C LEU A 73 3.08 -9.05 10.28
N ALA A 74 1.77 -9.23 10.17
CA ALA A 74 0.79 -8.28 10.69
C ALA A 74 0.75 -8.26 12.22
N ALA A 75 0.76 -9.43 12.87
CA ALA A 75 0.69 -9.56 14.33
C ALA A 75 1.86 -8.88 15.04
N ARG A 76 3.06 -8.83 14.42
CA ARG A 76 4.23 -8.14 14.96
C ARG A 76 4.36 -6.67 14.54
N GLY A 77 3.36 -6.12 13.86
CA GLY A 77 3.33 -4.71 13.43
C GLY A 77 4.30 -4.36 12.30
N GLN A 78 4.81 -5.36 11.58
CA GLN A 78 5.66 -5.15 10.40
C GLN A 78 4.83 -4.84 9.16
N VAL A 79 3.66 -5.48 9.03
CA VAL A 79 2.69 -5.20 7.97
C VAL A 79 1.47 -4.48 8.55
N GLU A 80 1.15 -3.32 8.00
CA GLU A 80 -0.19 -2.74 8.13
C GLU A 80 -1.12 -3.42 7.11
N LEU A 81 -2.19 -4.04 7.58
CA LEU A 81 -3.22 -4.60 6.70
C LEU A 81 -4.30 -3.57 6.41
N LEU A 82 -4.53 -3.30 5.12
CA LEU A 82 -5.68 -2.50 4.69
C LEU A 82 -6.92 -3.37 4.55
N THR A 83 -8.06 -2.75 4.82
CA THR A 83 -9.35 -3.27 4.36
C THR A 83 -9.61 -2.83 2.92
N GLY A 84 -10.77 -3.19 2.41
CA GLY A 84 -11.20 -3.01 1.04
C GLY A 84 -12.52 -3.74 0.85
N GLY A 85 -13.02 -3.71 -0.38
CA GLY A 85 -14.14 -4.55 -0.75
C GLY A 85 -13.77 -6.03 -0.58
N PHE A 86 -14.19 -6.66 0.52
CA PHE A 86 -14.34 -8.13 0.54
C PHE A 86 -15.32 -8.47 -0.56
N TYR A 87 -16.50 -7.80 -0.47
CA TYR A 87 -17.47 -7.31 -1.47
C TYR A 87 -18.36 -6.21 -0.79
N GLU A 88 -17.76 -5.40 0.14
CA GLU A 88 -18.25 -4.51 1.24
C GLU A 88 -19.28 -5.17 2.22
N PRO A 89 -19.10 -5.26 3.58
CA PRO A 89 -18.04 -4.85 4.52
C PRO A 89 -17.35 -6.05 5.27
N ILE A 90 -17.26 -7.23 4.65
CA ILE A 90 -16.83 -8.49 5.32
C ILE A 90 -15.32 -8.56 5.64
N LEU A 91 -14.45 -7.77 4.98
CA LEU A 91 -12.99 -7.92 5.06
C LEU A 91 -12.46 -7.54 6.44
N THR A 92 -12.96 -6.45 6.99
CA THR A 92 -12.62 -6.01 8.35
C THR A 92 -12.88 -7.11 9.38
N SER A 93 -14.01 -7.82 9.25
CA SER A 93 -14.36 -8.93 10.14
C SER A 93 -13.45 -10.14 9.93
N PHE A 94 -13.12 -10.47 8.68
CA PHE A 94 -12.20 -11.55 8.35
C PHE A 94 -10.79 -11.31 8.93
N LEU A 95 -10.22 -10.12 8.71
CA LEU A 95 -8.90 -9.76 9.23
C LEU A 95 -8.86 -9.78 10.76
N LYS A 96 -9.93 -9.33 11.42
CA LYS A 96 -10.05 -9.42 12.88
C LYS A 96 -10.14 -10.86 13.37
N ALA A 97 -10.93 -11.70 12.70
CA ALA A 97 -11.15 -13.08 13.10
C ALA A 97 -9.90 -13.95 12.92
N HIS A 98 -9.17 -13.76 11.82
CA HIS A 98 -8.04 -14.63 11.46
C HIS A 98 -6.67 -14.08 11.87
N PHE A 99 -6.49 -12.76 11.89
CA PHE A 99 -5.21 -12.14 12.22
C PHE A 99 -5.25 -11.28 13.49
N GLY A 100 -6.43 -11.08 14.11
CA GLY A 100 -6.57 -10.21 15.28
C GLY A 100 -6.39 -8.72 14.96
N VAL A 101 -6.33 -8.35 13.69
CA VAL A 101 -6.06 -6.98 13.24
C VAL A 101 -7.37 -6.27 12.90
N ARG A 102 -7.55 -5.06 13.42
CA ARG A 102 -8.59 -4.14 12.96
C ARG A 102 -7.97 -3.15 11.97
N PRO A 103 -8.21 -3.30 10.66
CA PRO A 103 -7.70 -2.36 9.67
C PRO A 103 -8.28 -0.96 9.91
N ARG A 104 -7.45 0.07 9.71
CA ARG A 104 -7.84 1.49 9.79
C ARG A 104 -7.95 2.12 8.41
N GLY A 105 -7.03 1.75 7.52
CA GLY A 105 -7.00 2.18 6.13
C GLY A 105 -7.75 1.25 5.20
N MET A 106 -8.18 1.79 4.06
CA MET A 106 -8.82 1.04 3.00
C MET A 106 -8.14 1.28 1.64
N TRP A 107 -7.91 0.20 0.90
CA TRP A 107 -7.63 0.26 -0.53
C TRP A 107 -8.93 0.46 -1.32
N LEU A 108 -9.02 1.58 -2.03
CA LEU A 108 -10.19 1.90 -2.86
C LEU A 108 -10.06 1.18 -4.22
N ALA A 109 -10.96 0.22 -4.48
CA ALA A 109 -10.91 -0.59 -5.70
C ALA A 109 -10.96 0.30 -6.95
N GLU A 110 -10.03 0.05 -7.88
CA GLU A 110 -9.80 0.87 -9.08
C GLU A 110 -9.59 2.37 -8.81
N ARG A 111 -9.31 2.75 -7.55
CA ARG A 111 -9.20 4.14 -7.10
C ARG A 111 -10.41 5.00 -7.51
N VAL A 112 -11.61 4.40 -7.65
CA VAL A 112 -12.82 5.13 -8.03
C VAL A 112 -13.29 6.00 -6.86
N TRP A 113 -13.05 7.30 -6.95
CA TRP A 113 -13.44 8.27 -5.92
C TRP A 113 -14.77 8.94 -6.25
N GLU A 114 -15.62 9.10 -5.23
CA GLU A 114 -16.78 9.98 -5.28
C GLU A 114 -16.84 10.90 -4.04
N PRO A 115 -17.29 12.16 -4.17
CA PRO A 115 -17.35 13.11 -3.05
C PRO A 115 -18.20 12.68 -1.85
N HIS A 116 -19.06 11.66 -2.01
CA HIS A 116 -19.93 11.12 -0.97
C HIS A 116 -19.34 9.92 -0.22
N LEU A 117 -18.14 9.48 -0.58
CA LEU A 117 -17.44 8.40 0.12
C LEU A 117 -17.01 8.73 1.54
N PRO A 118 -16.61 9.98 1.90
CA PRO A 118 -16.13 10.28 3.25
C PRO A 118 -17.10 9.84 4.35
N ARG A 119 -18.41 10.07 4.18
CA ARG A 119 -19.40 9.66 5.16
C ARG A 119 -19.53 8.14 5.24
N ALA A 120 -19.80 7.48 4.12
CA ALA A 120 -20.01 6.03 4.08
C ALA A 120 -18.82 5.26 4.65
N LEU A 121 -17.60 5.67 4.28
CA LEU A 121 -16.37 5.04 4.75
C LEU A 121 -16.10 5.32 6.25
N SER A 122 -16.34 6.55 6.71
CA SER A 122 -16.19 6.87 8.13
C SER A 122 -17.20 6.11 9.00
N GLU A 123 -18.45 5.98 8.56
CA GLU A 123 -19.50 5.18 9.23
C GLU A 123 -19.12 3.69 9.28
N ALA A 124 -18.42 3.18 8.26
CA ALA A 124 -17.84 1.83 8.25
C ALA A 124 -16.57 1.68 9.12
N GLY A 125 -16.07 2.77 9.72
CA GLY A 125 -14.89 2.79 10.58
C GLY A 125 -13.56 2.87 9.83
N VAL A 126 -13.56 3.26 8.55
CA VAL A 126 -12.35 3.56 7.77
C VAL A 126 -11.87 4.97 8.12
N GLU A 127 -10.59 5.11 8.43
CA GLU A 127 -9.98 6.38 8.84
C GLU A 127 -9.23 7.08 7.70
N TYR A 128 -8.76 6.32 6.71
CA TYR A 128 -8.07 6.82 5.52
C TYR A 128 -8.21 5.90 4.31
N VAL A 129 -8.09 6.50 3.13
CA VAL A 129 -7.98 5.80 1.84
C VAL A 129 -6.77 6.26 1.06
N LEU A 130 -6.45 5.53 0.00
CA LEU A 130 -5.43 5.88 -0.98
C LEU A 130 -6.10 6.08 -2.34
N VAL A 131 -5.73 7.15 -3.03
CA VAL A 131 -6.14 7.43 -4.42
C VAL A 131 -4.94 7.94 -5.20
N ASP A 132 -5.00 7.90 -6.53
CA ASP A 132 -3.91 8.40 -7.37
C ASP A 132 -3.71 9.91 -7.23
N ASP A 133 -2.45 10.38 -7.29
CA ASP A 133 -2.08 11.81 -7.37
C ASP A 133 -2.86 12.58 -8.45
N ARG A 134 -3.24 11.92 -9.55
CA ARG A 134 -4.14 12.44 -10.57
C ARG A 134 -5.45 13.01 -10.01
N HIS A 135 -6.03 12.42 -8.97
CA HIS A 135 -7.23 12.95 -8.32
C HIS A 135 -7.01 14.37 -7.78
N PHE A 136 -5.84 14.59 -7.18
CA PHE A 136 -5.44 15.88 -6.62
C PHE A 136 -5.10 16.88 -7.73
N ALA A 137 -4.46 16.42 -8.80
CA ALA A 137 -4.21 17.25 -9.99
C ALA A 137 -5.53 17.75 -10.62
N LEU A 138 -6.55 16.89 -10.71
CA LEU A 138 -7.89 17.27 -11.17
C LEU A 138 -8.60 18.26 -10.23
N ALA A 139 -8.22 18.28 -8.94
CA ALA A 139 -8.66 19.28 -7.98
C ALA A 139 -7.82 20.58 -8.02
N GLY A 140 -6.83 20.67 -8.93
CA GLY A 140 -6.00 21.86 -9.13
C GLY A 140 -4.72 21.93 -8.30
N LEU A 141 -4.32 20.83 -7.64
CA LEU A 141 -3.06 20.76 -6.90
C LEU A 141 -1.90 20.39 -7.84
N ASP A 142 -0.72 20.92 -7.54
CA ASP A 142 0.52 20.50 -8.21
C ASP A 142 0.94 19.11 -7.73
N ALA A 143 1.14 18.17 -8.66
CA ALA A 143 1.56 16.81 -8.37
C ALA A 143 2.94 16.77 -7.69
N ASP A 144 3.84 17.69 -8.05
CA ASP A 144 5.15 17.85 -7.42
C ASP A 144 5.04 18.52 -6.04
N GLY A 145 3.87 18.98 -5.62
CA GLY A 145 3.61 19.44 -4.25
C GLY A 145 3.05 18.35 -3.33
N LEU A 146 2.67 17.19 -3.86
CA LEU A 146 1.92 16.19 -3.10
C LEU A 146 2.81 15.32 -2.20
N GLY A 147 2.35 15.15 -0.97
CA GLY A 147 2.90 14.23 0.01
C GLY A 147 2.11 14.26 1.33
N GLY A 148 2.37 13.31 2.22
CA GLY A 148 1.58 13.13 3.44
C GLY A 148 0.16 12.66 3.14
N TYR A 149 -0.80 13.19 3.89
CA TYR A 149 -2.23 12.96 3.66
C TYR A 149 -3.00 14.27 3.74
N TYR A 150 -4.15 14.31 3.08
CA TYR A 150 -5.04 15.46 3.09
C TYR A 150 -6.35 15.10 3.77
N LEU A 151 -6.99 16.09 4.39
CA LEU A 151 -8.30 15.95 4.98
C LEU A 151 -9.38 16.30 3.96
N THR A 152 -10.42 15.49 3.90
CA THR A 152 -11.67 15.79 3.20
C THR A 152 -12.82 15.44 4.12
N ASP A 153 -14.02 15.94 3.83
CA ASP A 153 -15.19 15.62 4.64
C ASP A 153 -16.48 15.68 3.84
N GLU A 154 -17.49 14.96 4.33
CA GLU A 154 -18.85 15.05 3.87
C GLU A 154 -19.77 15.10 5.09
N GLN A 155 -20.61 16.14 5.20
CA GLN A 155 -21.56 16.32 6.31
C GLN A 155 -20.90 16.20 7.71
N GLY A 156 -19.65 16.66 7.84
CA GLY A 156 -18.88 16.61 9.09
C GLY A 156 -18.15 15.28 9.34
N PHE A 157 -18.36 14.25 8.51
CA PHE A 157 -17.57 13.02 8.56
C PHE A 157 -16.25 13.22 7.82
N THR A 158 -15.16 13.30 8.59
CA THR A 158 -13.82 13.56 8.06
C THR A 158 -13.12 12.26 7.66
N LEU A 159 -12.61 12.23 6.43
CA LEU A 159 -11.75 11.17 5.92
C LEU A 159 -10.37 11.72 5.57
N ARG A 160 -9.33 10.90 5.71
CA ARG A 160 -7.98 11.22 5.25
C ARG A 160 -7.71 10.54 3.91
N VAL A 161 -7.05 11.25 3.00
CA VAL A 161 -6.76 10.74 1.66
C VAL A 161 -5.27 10.87 1.38
N PHE A 162 -4.63 9.74 1.08
CA PHE A 162 -3.24 9.68 0.67
C PHE A 162 -3.12 9.70 -0.86
N PRO A 163 -2.29 10.58 -1.45
CA PRO A 163 -1.94 10.53 -2.87
C PRO A 163 -0.91 9.42 -3.11
N ILE A 164 -1.25 8.44 -3.96
CA ILE A 164 -0.28 7.48 -4.49
C ILE A 164 0.56 8.20 -5.54
N CYS A 165 1.88 8.19 -5.35
CA CYS A 165 2.81 8.82 -6.27
C CYS A 165 2.97 7.98 -7.53
N GLN A 166 2.44 8.47 -8.65
CA GLN A 166 2.51 7.82 -9.95
C GLN A 166 3.96 7.58 -10.37
N ARG A 167 4.87 8.54 -10.15
CA ARG A 167 6.28 8.39 -10.52
C ARG A 167 6.91 7.17 -9.84
N LEU A 168 6.64 6.95 -8.55
CA LEU A 168 7.13 5.78 -7.82
C LEU A 168 6.54 4.47 -8.36
N ARG A 169 5.29 4.46 -8.85
CA ARG A 169 4.68 3.28 -9.50
C ARG A 169 5.36 2.86 -10.80
N TYR A 170 5.97 3.81 -11.53
CA TYR A 170 6.76 3.50 -12.72
C TYR A 170 8.20 3.11 -12.40
N LEU A 171 8.76 3.62 -11.30
CA LEU A 171 10.12 3.29 -10.88
C LEU A 171 10.17 1.92 -10.20
N ILE A 172 9.23 1.61 -9.32
CA ILE A 172 9.25 0.39 -8.52
C ILE A 172 8.30 -0.65 -9.13
N PRO A 173 8.73 -1.88 -9.43
CA PRO A 173 10.07 -2.46 -9.31
C PRO A 173 10.82 -2.57 -10.65
N PHE A 174 10.71 -1.57 -11.53
CA PHE A 174 11.18 -1.68 -12.93
C PHE A 174 12.50 -0.96 -13.20
N ALA A 175 12.69 0.21 -12.62
CA ALA A 175 13.88 1.04 -12.78
C ALA A 175 15.04 0.57 -11.90
N ASP A 176 16.24 1.14 -12.04
CA ASP A 176 17.30 0.86 -11.09
C ASP A 176 16.91 1.36 -9.69
N VAL A 177 17.33 0.63 -8.65
CA VAL A 177 17.03 0.99 -7.25
C VAL A 177 17.47 2.43 -6.95
N ASN A 178 18.62 2.88 -7.47
CA ASN A 178 19.13 4.22 -7.21
C ASN A 178 18.21 5.30 -7.80
N GLU A 179 17.53 5.06 -8.92
CA GLU A 179 16.58 6.05 -9.48
C GLU A 179 15.41 6.31 -8.53
N THR A 180 14.95 5.28 -7.81
CA THR A 180 13.94 5.46 -6.76
C THR A 180 14.48 6.27 -5.60
N LEU A 181 15.70 6.00 -5.14
CA LEU A 181 16.31 6.73 -4.02
C LEU A 181 16.62 8.19 -4.40
N GLU A 182 17.05 8.44 -5.63
CA GLU A 182 17.26 9.79 -6.17
C GLU A 182 15.95 10.58 -6.21
N TYR A 183 14.87 9.94 -6.69
CA TYR A 183 13.54 10.55 -6.66
C TYR A 183 13.11 10.87 -5.22
N LEU A 184 13.18 9.91 -4.29
CA LEU A 184 12.85 10.14 -2.88
C LEU A 184 13.69 11.26 -2.26
N ASN A 185 14.99 11.31 -2.55
CA ASN A 185 15.88 12.35 -2.05
C ASN A 185 15.51 13.74 -2.60
N GLY A 186 15.10 13.83 -3.87
CA GLY A 186 14.65 15.07 -4.49
C GLY A 186 13.35 15.63 -3.90
N ARG A 187 12.58 14.81 -3.18
CA ARG A 187 11.33 15.20 -2.50
C ARG A 187 11.55 15.55 -1.02
N ARG A 188 12.75 15.33 -0.51
CA ARG A 188 13.09 15.56 0.88
C ARG A 188 13.08 17.06 1.19
N GLY A 189 12.43 17.44 2.29
CA GLY A 189 12.28 18.83 2.71
C GLY A 189 11.06 19.53 2.10
N ASP A 190 10.57 19.06 0.95
CA ASP A 190 9.34 19.57 0.33
C ASP A 190 8.09 18.93 0.94
N VAL A 191 8.17 17.62 1.22
CA VAL A 191 7.06 16.85 1.77
C VAL A 191 7.49 16.03 2.97
N THR A 192 6.53 15.77 3.86
CA THR A 192 6.79 14.97 5.05
C THR A 192 6.79 13.48 4.71
N ALA A 193 5.85 13.00 3.90
CA ALA A 193 5.77 11.59 3.53
C ALA A 193 5.46 11.40 2.04
N LEU A 194 5.85 10.25 1.50
CA LEU A 194 5.44 9.79 0.17
C LEU A 194 4.81 8.40 0.26
N THR A 195 3.81 8.17 -0.58
CA THR A 195 3.05 6.92 -0.62
C THR A 195 3.25 6.26 -1.97
N MET A 196 3.62 4.99 -1.93
CA MET A 196 3.59 4.09 -3.08
C MET A 196 2.89 2.82 -2.62
N VAL A 197 1.71 2.55 -3.18
CA VAL A 197 1.02 1.27 -3.07
C VAL A 197 0.52 0.91 -4.46
N ASP A 198 0.80 -0.31 -4.90
CA ASP A 198 0.53 -0.74 -6.27
C ASP A 198 0.37 -2.26 -6.36
N ASP A 199 0.00 -2.78 -7.51
CA ASP A 199 -0.24 -4.21 -7.73
C ASP A 199 0.97 -5.06 -7.30
N GLY A 200 0.75 -6.00 -6.38
CA GLY A 200 1.79 -6.93 -5.94
C GLY A 200 2.18 -7.92 -7.03
N GLU A 201 1.33 -8.14 -8.02
CA GLU A 201 1.58 -8.94 -9.21
C GLU A 201 2.75 -8.37 -10.05
N LYS A 202 3.04 -7.06 -9.94
CA LYS A 202 4.23 -6.43 -10.54
C LYS A 202 5.53 -7.02 -10.02
N PHE A 203 5.51 -7.57 -8.82
CA PHE A 203 6.67 -8.15 -8.17
C PHE A 203 6.84 -9.64 -8.49
N GLY A 204 6.37 -10.14 -9.64
CA GLY A 204 6.71 -11.51 -10.05
C GLY A 204 5.84 -12.15 -11.11
N VAL A 205 4.56 -11.78 -11.18
CA VAL A 205 3.61 -12.40 -12.13
C VAL A 205 3.80 -11.84 -13.53
N TRP A 206 3.94 -10.53 -13.64
CA TRP A 206 4.05 -9.85 -14.93
C TRP A 206 5.26 -10.37 -15.74
N PRO A 207 5.20 -10.36 -17.09
CA PRO A 207 6.25 -10.91 -17.93
C PRO A 207 7.65 -10.40 -17.55
N GLY A 208 8.59 -11.32 -17.31
CA GLY A 208 9.98 -11.00 -16.93
C GLY A 208 10.20 -10.55 -15.48
N THR A 209 9.16 -10.15 -14.74
CA THR A 209 9.32 -9.55 -13.41
C THR A 209 9.85 -10.52 -12.36
N HIS A 210 9.46 -11.80 -12.36
CA HIS A 210 10.02 -12.78 -11.42
C HIS A 210 11.54 -12.89 -11.54
N ALA A 211 12.05 -12.97 -12.78
CA ALA A 211 13.47 -13.05 -13.04
C ALA A 211 14.18 -11.77 -12.61
N HIS A 212 13.60 -10.59 -12.90
CA HIS A 212 14.17 -9.31 -12.47
C HIS A 212 14.19 -9.14 -10.94
N VAL A 213 13.04 -9.36 -10.31
CA VAL A 213 12.77 -9.06 -8.89
C VAL A 213 13.51 -10.02 -7.96
N TYR A 214 13.51 -11.33 -8.27
CA TYR A 214 14.08 -12.35 -7.39
C TYR A 214 15.41 -12.90 -7.89
N ALA A 215 15.48 -13.44 -9.12
CA ALA A 215 16.73 -14.00 -9.62
C ALA A 215 17.80 -12.90 -9.84
N GLY A 216 17.38 -11.74 -10.31
CA GLY A 216 18.18 -10.53 -10.46
C GLY A 216 18.33 -9.75 -9.15
N GLY A 217 17.72 -10.19 -8.05
CA GLY A 217 17.90 -9.63 -6.70
C GLY A 217 17.46 -8.17 -6.53
N TRP A 218 16.54 -7.67 -7.37
CA TRP A 218 16.10 -6.27 -7.29
C TRP A 218 15.45 -5.96 -5.94
N LEU A 219 14.54 -6.82 -5.46
CA LEU A 219 13.81 -6.56 -4.20
C LEU A 219 14.74 -6.55 -2.98
N ASP A 220 15.70 -7.47 -2.96
CA ASP A 220 16.71 -7.53 -1.90
C ASP A 220 17.55 -6.25 -1.89
N ARG A 221 18.08 -5.83 -3.05
CA ARG A 221 18.82 -4.55 -3.17
C ARG A 221 17.95 -3.36 -2.78
N PHE A 222 16.68 -3.36 -3.16
CA PHE A 222 15.75 -2.28 -2.85
C PHE A 222 15.59 -2.14 -1.34
N PHE A 223 15.23 -3.22 -0.64
CA PHE A 223 15.10 -3.21 0.82
C PHE A 223 16.40 -2.84 1.53
N ASP A 224 17.53 -3.42 1.12
CA ASP A 224 18.83 -3.11 1.72
C ASP A 224 19.19 -1.62 1.54
N ARG A 225 18.92 -1.05 0.35
CA ARG A 225 19.15 0.38 0.10
C ARG A 225 18.22 1.27 0.88
N LEU A 226 16.93 0.93 1.00
CA LEU A 226 15.99 1.66 1.85
C LEU A 226 16.46 1.67 3.31
N LEU A 227 16.86 0.53 3.86
CA LEU A 227 17.34 0.40 5.24
C LEU A 227 18.65 1.15 5.48
N SER A 228 19.56 1.18 4.50
CA SER A 228 20.82 1.93 4.61
C SER A 228 20.65 3.45 4.50
N THR A 229 19.46 3.93 4.10
CA THR A 229 19.21 5.35 3.83
C THR A 229 18.76 6.07 5.10
N SER A 230 19.71 6.67 5.81
CA SER A 230 19.49 7.25 7.15
C SER A 230 18.44 8.37 7.24
N TRP A 231 18.23 9.11 6.15
CA TRP A 231 17.23 10.17 6.07
C TRP A 231 15.82 9.67 5.68
N LEU A 232 15.67 8.40 5.33
CA LEU A 232 14.39 7.79 5.00
C LEU A 232 13.83 7.04 6.21
N GLU A 233 12.55 7.16 6.47
CA GLU A 233 11.82 6.40 7.48
C GLU A 233 10.84 5.45 6.79
N LEU A 234 11.09 4.14 6.87
CA LEU A 234 10.12 3.13 6.43
C LEU A 234 9.02 3.02 7.47
N THR A 235 7.79 3.27 7.04
CA THR A 235 6.67 3.43 7.96
C THR A 235 5.37 3.02 7.29
N THR A 236 4.32 2.98 8.10
CA THR A 236 2.97 2.61 7.65
C THR A 236 2.10 3.86 7.50
N LEU A 237 0.98 3.75 6.80
CA LEU A 237 0.04 4.86 6.64
C LEU A 237 -0.56 5.25 8.00
N ALA A 238 -0.89 4.27 8.83
CA ALA A 238 -1.35 4.44 10.20
C ALA A 238 -0.37 5.27 11.04
N ASP A 239 0.94 4.93 10.98
CA ASP A 239 1.98 5.67 11.69
C ASP A 239 2.07 7.12 11.21
N VAL A 240 1.93 7.37 9.91
CA VAL A 240 1.91 8.74 9.36
C VAL A 240 0.71 9.52 9.91
N VAL A 241 -0.48 8.92 9.93
CA VAL A 241 -1.69 9.55 10.51
C VAL A 241 -1.52 9.88 11.99
N GLU A 242 -0.82 9.04 12.74
CA GLU A 242 -0.62 9.25 14.19
C GLU A 242 0.45 10.28 14.52
N ARG A 243 1.52 10.35 13.72
CA ARG A 243 2.73 11.09 14.08
C ARG A 243 2.91 12.41 13.35
N ARG A 244 2.15 12.63 12.26
CA ARG A 244 2.37 13.76 11.35
C ARG A 244 1.05 14.50 11.13
N PRO A 245 1.06 15.85 11.06
CA PRO A 245 -0.13 16.61 10.74
C PRO A 245 -0.54 16.38 9.28
N ALA A 246 -1.81 16.66 8.97
CA ALA A 246 -2.29 16.68 7.60
C ALA A 246 -1.54 17.73 6.78
N SER A 247 -1.25 17.41 5.52
CA SER A 247 -0.64 18.33 4.55
C SER A 247 -1.59 19.47 4.16
N GLY A 248 -2.89 19.26 4.33
CA GLY A 248 -3.91 20.27 4.05
C GLY A 248 -5.31 19.68 4.00
N ARG A 249 -6.22 20.43 3.40
CA ARG A 249 -7.59 20.01 3.07
C ARG A 249 -7.75 19.94 1.56
N VAL A 250 -8.56 19.00 1.08
CA VAL A 250 -8.87 18.83 -0.34
C VAL A 250 -10.30 18.33 -0.55
N TYR A 251 -10.89 18.71 -1.68
CA TYR A 251 -12.14 18.13 -2.18
C TYR A 251 -11.88 17.63 -3.59
N LEU A 252 -11.91 16.31 -3.74
CA LEU A 252 -11.55 15.65 -5.00
C LEU A 252 -12.81 15.46 -5.86
N PRO A 253 -12.71 15.69 -7.18
CA PRO A 253 -13.81 15.37 -8.10
C PRO A 253 -13.94 13.86 -8.30
N THR A 254 -15.05 13.42 -8.89
CA THR A 254 -15.18 12.02 -9.33
C THR A 254 -14.09 11.68 -10.35
N ALA A 255 -13.29 10.64 -10.06
CA ALA A 255 -12.15 10.22 -10.86
C ALA A 255 -11.72 8.77 -10.55
N SER A 256 -10.73 8.28 -11.31
CA SER A 256 -10.05 6.98 -11.18
C SER A 256 -8.66 7.04 -11.83
#